data_AF-A0A1N7P1F9-F1
#
_entry.id   AF-A0A1N7P1F9-F1
#
_cell.length_a   1.000
_cell.length_b   1.000
_cell.length_c   1.000
_cell.angle_alpha   90.00
_cell.angle_beta   90.00
_cell.angle_gamma   90.00
#
_symmetry.space_group_name_H-M   'P 1'
#
loop_
_entity.id
_entity.type
_entity.pdbx_description
1 polymer ?
#
loop_
_entity_poly.entity_id
_entity_poly.type
_entity_poly.pdbx_seq_one_letter_code
_entity_poly.pdbx_strand_id
1 'polypeptide(L)'
;MNTVAMKAATFLFWVLAITAWVQGWDGLLGYLPTIGLIVAGIHVLEVLLFWVAFRKKSTNVRLDAIQVFIFGMFHLQRFMPKS
;
A
#
# COMPACT_ATOMS: atom_id res chain seq x y z
N MET A 1 6.04 -11.12 11.55
CA MET A 1 5.28 -11.23 10.27
C MET A 1 6.25 -11.33 9.12
N ASN A 2 5.97 -12.18 8.13
CA ASN A 2 6.77 -12.26 6.89
C ASN A 2 6.38 -11.10 5.96
N THR A 3 7.21 -10.07 5.86
CA THR A 3 6.95 -8.86 5.07
C THR A 3 6.79 -9.14 3.57
N VAL A 4 7.46 -10.18 3.05
CA VAL A 4 7.33 -10.58 1.65
C VAL A 4 5.93 -11.14 1.38
N ALA A 5 5.42 -12.01 2.25
CA ALA A 5 4.08 -12.55 2.12
C ALA A 5 3.00 -11.46 2.18
N MET A 6 3.16 -10.46 3.06
CA MET A 6 2.22 -9.34 3.17
C MET A 6 2.24 -8.43 1.94
N LYS A 7 3.43 -8.17 1.37
CA LYS A 7 3.54 -7.44 0.10
C LYS A 7 2.86 -8.20 -1.04
N ALA A 8 3.02 -9.52 -1.09
CA ALA A 8 2.34 -10.35 -2.09
C ALA A 8 0.80 -10.30 -1.94
N ALA A 9 0.29 -10.39 -0.71
CA ALA A 9 -1.14 -10.26 -0.44
C ALA A 9 -1.69 -8.87 -0.81
N THR A 10 -0.95 -7.81 -0.50
CA THR A 10 -1.32 -6.42 -0.86
C THR A 10 -1.34 -6.24 -2.37
N PHE A 11 -0.37 -6.81 -3.08
CA PHE A 11 -0.36 -6.80 -4.54
C PHE A 11 -1.56 -7.54 -5.13
N LEU A 12 -1.87 -8.73 -4.61
CA LEU A 12 -3.05 -9.50 -5.02
C LEU A 12 -4.34 -8.73 -4.78
N PHE A 13 -4.46 -8.03 -3.64
CA PHE A 13 -5.59 -7.16 -3.35
C PHE A 13 -5.78 -6.09 -4.42
N TRP A 14 -4.71 -5.39 -4.85
CA TRP A 14 -4.81 -4.39 -5.91
C TRP A 14 -5.26 -4.98 -7.23
N VAL A 15 -4.73 -6.15 -7.62
CA VAL A 15 -5.15 -6.86 -8.83
C VAL A 15 -6.64 -7.19 -8.77
N LEU A 16 -7.13 -7.69 -7.63
CA LEU A 16 -8.55 -8.02 -7.45
C LEU A 16 -9.44 -6.77 -7.45
N ALA A 17 -9.03 -5.69 -6.80
CA ALA A 17 -9.79 -4.44 -6.77
C ALA A 17 -9.91 -3.81 -8.17
N ILE A 18 -8.83 -3.80 -8.95
CA ILE A 18 -8.85 -3.31 -10.34
C ILE A 18 -9.70 -4.22 -11.22
N THR A 19 -9.57 -5.54 -11.06
CA THR A 19 -10.37 -6.51 -11.83
C THR A 19 -11.86 -6.35 -11.53
N ALA A 20 -12.23 -6.23 -10.26
CA ALA A 20 -13.61 -6.02 -9.84
C ALA A 20 -14.20 -4.71 -10.41
N TRP A 21 -13.39 -3.64 -10.48
CA TRP A 21 -13.80 -2.38 -11.09
C TRP A 21 -14.02 -2.52 -12.60
N VAL A 22 -13.03 -3.07 -13.32
CA VAL A 22 -13.05 -3.18 -14.79
C VAL A 22 -14.15 -4.13 -15.27
N GLN A 23 -14.37 -5.24 -14.56
CA GLN A 23 -15.34 -6.26 -14.93
C GLN A 23 -16.73 -6.02 -14.32
N GLY A 24 -16.90 -5.00 -13.48
CA GLY A 24 -18.18 -4.69 -12.83
C GLY A 24 -18.69 -5.83 -11.95
N TRP A 25 -17.85 -6.36 -11.07
CA TRP A 25 -18.27 -7.42 -10.15
C TRP A 25 -19.38 -6.94 -9.21
N ASP A 26 -20.36 -7.80 -8.93
CA ASP A 26 -21.50 -7.50 -8.06
C ASP A 26 -21.40 -8.19 -6.69
N GLY A 27 -22.35 -7.87 -5.81
CA GLY A 27 -22.45 -8.46 -4.47
C GLY A 27 -21.29 -8.05 -3.56
N LEU A 28 -20.83 -8.96 -2.70
CA LEU A 28 -19.77 -8.66 -1.73
C LEU A 28 -18.46 -8.23 -2.39
N LEU A 29 -18.10 -8.86 -3.51
CA LEU A 29 -16.84 -8.57 -4.20
C LEU A 29 -16.90 -7.26 -5.00
N GLY A 30 -18.09 -6.76 -5.32
CA GLY A 30 -18.29 -5.44 -5.94
C GLY A 30 -17.88 -4.25 -5.07
N TYR A 31 -17.68 -4.47 -3.77
CA TYR A 31 -17.15 -3.43 -2.86
C TYR A 31 -15.63 -3.32 -2.89
N LEU A 32 -14.91 -4.26 -3.52
CA LEU A 32 -13.44 -4.25 -3.58
C LEU A 32 -12.85 -2.95 -4.15
N PRO A 33 -13.39 -2.34 -5.22
CA PRO A 33 -12.90 -1.07 -5.73
C PRO A 33 -13.03 0.07 -4.70
N THR A 34 -14.16 0.16 -4.02
CA THR A 34 -14.40 1.16 -2.97
C THR A 34 -13.43 0.99 -1.80
N ILE A 35 -13.23 -0.25 -1.35
CA ILE A 35 -12.22 -0.56 -0.32
C ILE A 35 -10.82 -0.19 -0.83
N GLY A 36 -10.52 -0.48 -2.10
CA GLY A 36 -9.29 -0.08 -2.78
C GLY A 36 -9.04 1.42 -2.74
N LEU A 37 -10.06 2.24 -2.98
CA LEU A 37 -9.95 3.70 -2.88
C LEU A 37 -9.68 4.17 -1.44
N ILE A 38 -10.32 3.56 -0.44
CA ILE A 38 -10.06 3.86 0.97
C ILE A 38 -8.61 3.52 1.33
N VAL A 39 -8.14 2.34 0.94
CA VAL A 39 -6.75 1.90 1.17
C VAL A 39 -5.77 2.81 0.44
N ALA A 40 -6.05 3.22 -0.79
CA ALA A 40 -5.23 4.17 -1.53
C ALA A 40 -5.12 5.51 -0.79
N GLY A 41 -6.23 6.01 -0.23
CA GLY A 41 -6.24 7.21 0.60
C GLY A 41 -5.35 7.08 1.84
N ILE A 42 -5.40 5.94 2.52
CA ILE A 42 -4.50 5.63 3.65
C ILE A 42 -3.04 5.62 3.20
N HIS A 43 -2.75 4.99 2.07
CA HIS A 43 -1.39 4.93 1.53
C HIS A 43 -0.85 6.31 1.14
N VAL A 44 -1.70 7.26 0.70
CA VAL A 44 -1.29 8.67 0.52
C VAL A 44 -0.85 9.28 1.85
N LEU A 45 -1.62 9.08 2.93
CA LEU A 45 -1.24 9.56 4.26
C LEU A 45 0.07 8.94 4.75
N GLU A 46 0.30 7.66 4.44
CA GLU A 46 1.54 6.95 4.75
C GLU A 46 2.74 7.48 3.94
N VAL A 47 2.55 7.85 2.67
CA VAL A 47 3.58 8.53 1.88
C VAL A 47 3.91 9.89 2.50
N LEU A 48 2.91 10.64 2.97
CA LEU A 48 3.14 11.91 3.68
C LEU A 48 3.92 11.68 4.98
N LEU A 49 3.56 10.65 5.75
CA LEU A 49 4.31 10.24 6.95
C LEU A 49 5.76 9.88 6.61
N PHE A 50 5.98 9.07 5.56
CA PHE A 50 7.32 8.78 5.04
C PHE A 50 8.08 10.06 4.70
N TRP A 51 7.43 10.99 4.01
CA TRP A 51 8.04 12.25 3.57
C TRP A 51 8.49 13.14 4.74
N VAL A 52 7.69 13.20 5.80
CA VAL A 52 7.98 14.05 6.97
C VAL A 52 8.97 13.36 7.92
N ALA A 53 8.77 12.08 8.23
CA ALA A 53 9.50 11.38 9.30
C ALA A 53 10.70 10.56 8.82
N PHE A 54 10.66 10.01 7.61
CA PHE A 54 11.59 8.96 7.19
C PHE A 54 12.40 9.28 5.92
N ARG A 55 12.07 10.33 5.16
CA ARG A 55 12.77 10.67 3.91
C ARG A 55 14.28 10.76 4.04
N LYS A 56 14.79 11.26 5.18
CA LYS A 56 16.22 11.44 5.45
C LYS A 56 16.96 10.10 5.65
N LYS A 57 16.23 9.01 5.92
CA LYS A 57 16.76 7.66 6.08
C LYS A 57 16.76 6.86 4.76
N SER A 58 16.18 7.41 3.70
CA SER A 58 16.05 6.75 2.39
C SER A 58 17.24 7.05 1.50
N THR A 59 17.75 6.03 0.81
CA THR A 59 18.77 6.17 -0.24
C THR A 59 18.16 6.49 -1.61
N ASN A 60 16.88 6.16 -1.82
CA ASN A 60 16.12 6.49 -3.02
C ASN A 60 14.69 6.87 -2.67
N VAL A 61 14.50 8.16 -2.33
CA VAL A 61 13.24 8.70 -1.83
C VAL A 61 12.07 8.42 -2.77
N ARG A 62 12.30 8.50 -4.10
CA ARG A 62 11.26 8.28 -5.10
C ARG A 62 10.79 6.82 -5.11
N LEU A 63 11.72 5.86 -5.15
CA LEU A 63 11.36 4.45 -5.15
C LEU A 63 10.71 4.03 -3.83
N ASP A 64 11.22 4.52 -2.71
CA ASP A 64 10.65 4.19 -1.40
C ASP A 64 9.25 4.80 -1.25
N ALA A 65 9.01 6.05 -1.69
CA ALA A 65 7.67 6.64 -1.70
C ALA A 65 6.67 5.84 -2.57
N ILE A 66 7.10 5.36 -3.74
CA ILE A 66 6.27 4.48 -4.59
C ILE A 66 5.97 3.17 -3.86
N GLN A 67 6.96 2.57 -3.21
CA GLN A 67 6.75 1.34 -2.47
C GLN A 67 5.86 1.53 -1.22
N VAL A 68 5.92 2.67 -0.54
CA VAL A 68 4.96 3.03 0.50
C VAL A 68 3.57 3.21 -0.11
N PHE A 69 3.43 3.86 -1.25
CA PHE A 69 2.12 4.01 -1.88
C PHE A 69 1.50 2.67 -2.29
N ILE A 70 2.29 1.68 -2.73
CA ILE A 70 1.77 0.39 -3.18
C ILE A 70 1.55 -0.57 -2.01
N PHE A 71 2.49 -0.63 -1.07
CA PHE A 71 2.53 -1.64 -0.01
C PHE A 71 2.28 -1.09 1.41
N GLY A 72 2.05 0.21 1.52
CA GLY A 72 1.75 0.90 2.75
C GLY A 72 2.77 0.68 3.87
N MET A 73 2.24 0.48 5.08
CA MET A 73 3.03 0.24 6.30
C MET A 73 4.05 -0.91 6.17
N PHE A 74 3.80 -1.93 5.34
CA PHE A 74 4.73 -3.05 5.15
C PHE A 74 6.06 -2.63 4.55
N HIS A 75 6.11 -1.52 3.80
CA HIS A 75 7.36 -0.95 3.36
C HIS A 75 7.94 0.05 4.36
N LEU A 76 7.10 0.87 4.99
CA LEU A 76 7.48 1.84 6.03
C LEU A 76 8.21 1.20 7.22
N GLN A 77 7.88 -0.05 7.57
CA GLN A 77 8.54 -0.84 8.61
C GLN A 77 10.07 -0.92 8.46
N ARG A 78 10.60 -0.78 7.25
CA ARG A 78 12.04 -0.73 7.00
C ARG A 78 12.73 0.45 7.71
N PHE A 79 12.02 1.56 7.93
CA PHE A 79 12.57 2.80 8.49
C PHE A 79 12.29 2.97 9.99
N MET A 80 11.42 2.12 10.53
CA MET A 80 11.03 2.14 11.93
C MET A 80 12.04 1.35 12.79
N PRO A 81 12.30 1.78 14.03
CA PRO A 81 13.08 0.97 14.97
C PRO A 81 12.43 -0.40 15.13
N LYS A 82 13.24 -1.46 15.16
CA LYS A 82 12.75 -2.78 15.54
C LYS A 82 12.56 -2.77 17.06
N SER A 83 11.32 -2.89 17.52
CA SER A 83 10.99 -3.18 18.92
C SER A 83 11.30 -4.64 19.24
#